data_AF-A0A7J3WG16-F1
#
_entry.id   AF-A0A7J3WG16-F1
#
_cell.length_a   1.000
_cell.length_b   1.000
_cell.length_c   1.000
_cell.angle_alpha   90.00
_cell.angle_beta   90.00
_cell.angle_gamma   90.00
#
_symmetry.space_group_name_H-M   'P 1'
#
loop_
_entity.id
_entity.type
_entity.pdbx_description
1 polymer ?
#
loop_
_entity_poly.entity_id
_entity_poly.type
_entity_poly.pdbx_seq_one_letter_code
_entity_poly.pdbx_strand_id
1 'polypeptide(L)'
;MSVSPKRVRPPIAVEVVDLRNLARLVLNKPEPDGLFWYFTLGREQIIGSLFLIPYWRGNLPLFCYTRLSSDTKPGAFLAYRSIGQEESYFTNSGDDPRYVYGAVMDIESPPDFLTKSLKNKTVNNAIRPVLTKAKEMTVLIRTLLILSEEYSSSPIWSFKHNGHSILGVIAPVFDYYDANALPVFLYVESEEEPRGGFLRYMTENGREVASYVDSIGEMKYFYARIVKLAHMPLWNVLYRGEERRNVRGPKVREA
;
A
#
# COMPACT_ATOMS: atom_id res chain seq x y z
N MET A 1 15.46 29.72 -25.01
CA MET A 1 14.20 29.64 -24.24
C MET A 1 14.47 28.81 -22.99
N SER A 2 14.51 29.41 -21.81
CA SER A 2 14.59 28.65 -20.56
C SER A 2 13.20 28.10 -20.27
N VAL A 3 13.03 26.78 -20.42
CA VAL A 3 11.83 26.11 -19.95
C VAL A 3 11.95 26.06 -18.43
N SER A 4 11.32 27.02 -17.74
CA SER A 4 11.16 26.93 -16.29
C SER A 4 10.53 25.56 -15.98
N PRO A 5 11.14 24.72 -15.11
CA PRO A 5 10.59 23.41 -14.83
C PRO A 5 9.17 23.57 -14.30
N LYS A 6 8.20 22.91 -14.95
CA LYS A 6 6.81 22.88 -14.47
C LYS A 6 6.83 22.47 -13.00
N ARG A 7 6.14 23.21 -12.14
CA ARG A 7 6.05 22.93 -10.69
C ARG A 7 5.56 21.49 -10.48
N VAL A 8 6.47 20.60 -10.07
CA VAL A 8 6.17 19.18 -9.81
C VAL A 8 5.31 19.08 -8.55
N ARG A 9 4.17 18.39 -8.64
CA ARG A 9 3.30 18.13 -7.49
C ARG A 9 3.90 17.01 -6.63
N PRO A 10 3.95 17.15 -5.30
CA PRO A 10 4.48 16.09 -4.44
C PRO A 10 3.55 14.86 -4.43
N PRO A 11 4.10 13.64 -4.35
CA PRO A 11 3.33 12.43 -4.11
C PRO A 11 2.73 12.41 -2.70
N ILE A 12 1.81 11.49 -2.43
CA ILE A 12 1.34 11.23 -1.06
C ILE A 12 2.37 10.37 -0.34
N ALA A 13 2.89 10.84 0.79
CA ALA A 13 3.77 10.04 1.63
C ALA A 13 2.97 8.92 2.32
N VAL A 14 3.41 7.68 2.16
CA VAL A 14 2.82 6.49 2.80
C VAL A 14 3.91 5.81 3.61
N GLU A 15 3.79 5.82 4.92
CA GLU A 15 4.77 5.18 5.80
C GLU A 15 4.45 3.69 5.95
N VAL A 16 5.37 2.83 5.50
CA VAL A 16 5.33 1.39 5.74
C VAL A 16 6.12 1.04 7.00
N VAL A 17 5.68 0.02 7.73
CA VAL A 17 6.16 -0.26 9.09
C VAL A 17 7.66 -0.54 9.16
N ASP A 18 8.20 -1.24 8.17
CA ASP A 18 9.62 -1.62 8.15
C ASP A 18 10.15 -1.86 6.72
N LEU A 19 11.47 -2.11 6.64
CA LEU A 19 12.17 -2.40 5.38
C LEU A 19 11.63 -3.66 4.68
N ARG A 20 11.20 -4.67 5.43
CA ARG A 20 10.69 -5.92 4.85
C ARG A 20 9.35 -5.69 4.14
N ASN A 21 8.45 -4.92 4.75
CA ASN A 21 7.19 -4.49 4.14
C ASN A 21 7.42 -3.62 2.91
N LEU A 22 8.43 -2.72 2.96
CA LEU A 22 8.82 -1.92 1.79
C LEU A 22 9.35 -2.80 0.65
N ALA A 23 10.23 -3.74 0.96
CA ALA A 23 10.80 -4.69 0.00
C ALA A 23 9.69 -5.56 -0.64
N ARG A 24 8.78 -6.11 0.17
CA ARG A 24 7.62 -6.88 -0.30
C ARG A 24 6.74 -6.08 -1.26
N LEU A 25 6.54 -4.80 -0.99
CA LEU A 25 5.73 -3.91 -1.82
C LEU A 25 6.39 -3.69 -3.20
N VAL A 26 7.67 -3.36 -3.20
CA VAL A 26 8.41 -2.85 -4.37
C VAL A 26 9.00 -3.97 -5.23
N LEU A 27 9.62 -4.98 -4.61
CA LEU A 27 10.43 -6.01 -5.30
C LEU A 27 9.67 -7.28 -5.66
N ASN A 28 8.39 -7.37 -5.26
CA ASN A 28 7.52 -8.45 -5.69
C ASN A 28 6.62 -7.97 -6.85
N LYS A 29 7.25 -7.27 -7.80
CA LYS A 29 6.69 -6.79 -9.07
C LYS A 29 7.61 -7.19 -10.23
N PRO A 30 7.06 -7.38 -11.43
CA PRO A 30 7.78 -7.79 -12.65
C PRO A 30 8.35 -6.59 -13.42
N GLU A 31 7.81 -5.40 -13.18
CA GLU A 31 8.23 -4.17 -13.82
C GLU A 31 9.41 -3.53 -13.06
N PRO A 32 10.32 -2.84 -13.77
CA PRO A 32 11.64 -2.43 -13.28
C PRO A 32 11.61 -1.21 -12.33
N ASP A 33 10.59 -1.12 -11.48
CA ASP A 33 10.43 -0.01 -10.52
C ASP A 33 11.19 -0.24 -9.21
N GLY A 34 12.10 -1.23 -9.18
CA GLY A 34 12.98 -1.57 -8.05
C GLY A 34 14.00 -0.48 -7.71
N LEU A 35 13.60 0.78 -7.71
CA LEU A 35 14.39 1.94 -7.35
C LEU A 35 13.99 2.41 -5.95
N PHE A 36 14.97 2.42 -5.06
CA PHE A 36 14.85 2.96 -3.73
C PHE A 36 15.60 4.28 -3.64
N TRP A 37 14.88 5.33 -3.25
CA TRP A 37 15.45 6.62 -2.90
C TRP A 37 15.93 6.54 -1.46
N TYR A 38 17.23 6.70 -1.24
CA TYR A 38 17.81 6.76 0.09
C TYR A 38 18.45 8.13 0.31
N PHE A 39 18.05 8.81 1.39
CA PHE A 39 18.58 10.11 1.76
C PHE A 39 18.41 10.37 3.25
N THR A 40 19.15 11.36 3.76
CA THR A 40 18.95 11.89 5.10
C THR A 40 18.07 13.13 5.05
N LEU A 41 17.01 13.18 5.87
CA LEU A 41 16.19 14.37 6.07
C LEU A 41 16.22 14.77 7.55
N GLY A 42 16.94 15.85 7.87
CA GLY A 42 17.20 16.22 9.26
C GLY A 42 18.11 15.20 9.94
N ARG A 43 17.57 14.41 10.88
CA ARG A 43 18.29 13.32 11.56
C ARG A 43 17.77 11.93 11.18
N GLU A 44 16.77 11.85 10.31
CA GLU A 44 16.14 10.60 9.92
C GLU A 44 16.75 10.10 8.61
N GLN A 45 17.15 8.84 8.60
CA GLN A 45 17.51 8.12 7.38
C GLN A 45 16.24 7.56 6.76
N ILE A 46 15.96 7.95 5.52
CA ILE A 46 14.73 7.60 4.81
C ILE A 46 15.09 6.74 3.63
N ILE A 47 14.40 5.61 3.48
CA ILE A 47 14.39 4.82 2.27
C ILE A 47 12.96 4.66 1.77
N GLY A 48 12.73 4.85 0.48
CA GLY A 48 11.39 4.74 -0.09
C GLY A 48 11.38 4.56 -1.60
N SER A 49 10.23 4.23 -2.15
CA SER A 49 10.02 4.07 -3.59
C SER A 49 8.72 4.74 -4.02
N LEU A 50 8.65 5.13 -5.29
CA LEU A 50 7.43 5.67 -5.88
C LEU A 50 6.53 4.52 -6.31
N PHE A 51 5.26 4.60 -5.93
CA PHE A 51 4.26 3.61 -6.27
C PHE A 51 3.06 4.33 -6.90
N LEU A 52 2.72 3.95 -8.13
CA LEU A 52 1.60 4.54 -8.86
C LEU A 52 0.36 3.65 -8.73
N ILE A 53 -0.79 4.26 -8.47
CA ILE A 53 -2.09 3.59 -8.55
C ILE A 53 -3.01 4.28 -9.56
N PRO A 54 -3.78 3.55 -10.37
CA PRO A 54 -4.84 4.13 -11.18
C PRO A 54 -5.87 4.86 -10.31
N TYR A 55 -6.23 6.08 -10.73
CA TYR A 55 -7.03 6.98 -9.92
C TYR A 55 -7.83 7.99 -10.76
N TRP A 56 -8.72 8.75 -10.11
CA TRP A 56 -9.73 9.63 -10.71
C TRP A 56 -9.37 10.22 -12.08
N ARG A 57 -8.33 11.04 -12.20
CA ARG A 57 -7.95 11.72 -13.46
C ARG A 57 -6.54 11.35 -13.94
N GLY A 58 -6.10 10.13 -13.63
CA GLY A 58 -4.76 9.62 -13.95
C GLY A 58 -4.19 8.79 -12.81
N ASN A 59 -2.87 8.59 -12.77
CA ASN A 59 -2.27 7.85 -11.67
C ASN A 59 -2.06 8.75 -10.44
N LEU A 60 -2.34 8.23 -9.25
CA LEU A 60 -1.99 8.84 -7.99
C LEU A 60 -0.60 8.34 -7.56
N PRO A 61 0.41 9.21 -7.49
CA PRO A 61 1.73 8.81 -7.02
C PRO A 61 1.78 8.79 -5.50
N LEU A 62 2.20 7.65 -4.96
CA LEU A 62 2.52 7.42 -3.57
C LEU A 62 4.04 7.38 -3.43
N PHE A 63 4.58 7.97 -2.37
CA PHE A 63 5.95 7.74 -1.94
C PHE A 63 5.89 6.83 -0.71
N CYS A 64 6.06 5.54 -0.95
CA CYS A 64 6.04 4.53 0.09
C CYS A 64 7.42 4.45 0.73
N TYR A 65 7.52 4.72 2.02
CA TYR A 65 8.82 4.88 2.68
C TYR A 65 8.83 4.28 4.08
N THR A 66 10.02 3.98 4.58
CA THR A 66 10.27 3.65 5.98
C THR A 66 11.50 4.40 6.48
N ARG A 67 11.65 4.44 7.80
CA ARG A 67 12.82 5.05 8.45
C ARG A 67 13.81 3.95 8.81
N LEU A 68 15.07 4.14 8.45
CA LEU A 68 16.14 3.25 8.84
C LEU A 68 16.68 3.64 10.22
N SER A 69 17.17 2.66 10.97
CA SER A 69 17.90 2.92 12.21
C SER A 69 19.21 3.63 11.90
N SER A 70 19.70 4.46 12.82
CA SER A 70 20.89 5.30 12.60
C SER A 70 22.18 4.51 12.33
N ASP A 71 22.24 3.25 12.75
CA ASP A 71 23.34 2.31 12.55
C ASP A 71 23.24 1.52 11.22
N THR A 72 22.09 1.58 10.54
CA THR A 72 21.93 0.93 9.23
C THR A 72 22.75 1.67 8.18
N LYS A 73 23.54 0.93 7.41
CA LYS A 73 24.22 1.43 6.21
C LYS A 73 23.65 0.72 4.99
N PRO A 74 22.91 1.41 4.11
CA PRO A 74 22.46 0.83 2.86
C PRO A 74 23.64 0.40 1.98
N GLY A 75 23.49 -0.73 1.32
CA GLY A 75 24.35 -1.15 0.21
C GLY A 75 23.81 -0.62 -1.11
N ALA A 76 24.47 -0.96 -2.22
CA ALA A 76 24.04 -0.59 -3.57
C ALA A 76 22.67 -1.18 -3.96
N PHE A 77 22.27 -2.29 -3.34
CA PHE A 77 21.01 -2.98 -3.60
C PHE A 77 20.29 -3.36 -2.31
N LEU A 78 18.96 -3.42 -2.39
CA LEU A 78 18.10 -4.14 -1.46
C LEU A 78 17.71 -5.47 -2.10
N ALA A 79 18.13 -6.57 -1.48
CA ALA A 79 17.76 -7.93 -1.89
C ALA A 79 16.46 -8.35 -1.18
N TYR A 80 15.61 -9.09 -1.88
CA TYR A 80 14.36 -9.62 -1.33
C TYR A 80 14.03 -10.99 -1.92
N ARG A 81 13.58 -11.92 -1.08
CA ARG A 81 12.93 -13.16 -1.51
C ARG A 81 11.75 -13.50 -0.61
N SER A 82 10.83 -14.30 -1.14
CA SER A 82 9.65 -14.77 -0.41
C SER A 82 9.32 -16.24 -0.62
N ILE A 83 10.06 -16.95 -1.48
CA ILE A 83 9.85 -18.38 -1.73
C ILE A 83 10.56 -19.19 -0.65
N GLY A 84 9.82 -20.05 0.05
CA GLY A 84 10.28 -20.87 1.18
C GLY A 84 10.47 -20.07 2.47
N GLN A 85 11.12 -18.91 2.36
CA GLN A 85 11.37 -17.99 3.47
C GLN A 85 11.29 -16.55 2.95
N GLU A 86 10.72 -15.67 3.76
CA GLU A 86 10.74 -14.24 3.48
C GLU A 86 11.91 -13.56 4.18
N GLU A 87 12.74 -12.85 3.41
CA GLU A 87 13.80 -12.02 3.95
C GLU A 87 14.17 -10.86 3.04
N SER A 88 14.80 -9.86 3.64
CA SER A 88 15.32 -8.68 2.94
C SER A 88 16.59 -8.18 3.62
N TYR A 89 17.60 -7.80 2.85
CA TYR A 89 18.84 -7.22 3.37
C TYR A 89 19.54 -6.35 2.32
N PHE A 90 20.40 -5.44 2.79
CA PHE A 90 21.23 -4.62 1.93
C PHE A 90 22.49 -5.36 1.48
N THR A 91 22.88 -5.18 0.22
CA THR A 91 24.06 -5.83 -0.39
C THR A 91 24.69 -4.96 -1.47
N ASN A 92 25.94 -5.24 -1.80
CA ASN A 92 26.67 -4.63 -2.92
C ASN A 92 26.81 -5.58 -4.12
N SER A 93 26.21 -6.77 -4.06
CA SER A 93 26.20 -7.78 -5.13
C SER A 93 24.76 -8.18 -5.46
N GLY A 94 24.48 -8.33 -6.74
CA GLY A 94 23.20 -8.79 -7.31
C GLY A 94 23.27 -10.22 -7.84
N ASP A 95 24.21 -11.04 -7.34
CA ASP A 95 24.60 -12.27 -8.03
C ASP A 95 23.89 -13.53 -7.52
N ASP A 96 23.12 -13.47 -6.43
CA ASP A 96 22.37 -14.61 -5.89
C ASP A 96 20.98 -14.68 -6.56
N PRO A 97 20.75 -15.65 -7.48
CA PRO A 97 19.53 -15.71 -8.27
C PRO A 97 18.28 -16.07 -7.46
N ARG A 98 18.44 -16.40 -6.17
CA ARG A 98 17.31 -16.65 -5.26
C ARG A 98 16.59 -15.35 -4.85
N TYR A 99 17.18 -14.19 -5.13
CA TYR A 99 16.67 -12.89 -4.73
C TYR A 99 16.30 -12.03 -5.93
N VAL A 100 15.29 -11.19 -5.72
CA VAL A 100 15.04 -10.03 -6.56
C VAL A 100 15.74 -8.84 -5.91
N TYR A 101 16.33 -7.98 -6.74
CA TYR A 101 17.13 -6.85 -6.29
C TYR A 101 16.51 -5.54 -6.75
N GLY A 102 16.51 -4.55 -5.87
CA GLY A 102 16.30 -3.16 -6.26
C GLY A 102 17.52 -2.30 -6.00
N ALA A 103 17.81 -1.39 -6.91
CA ALA A 103 18.90 -0.44 -6.77
C ALA A 103 18.57 0.62 -5.72
N VAL A 104 19.55 0.90 -4.86
CA VAL A 104 19.49 1.98 -3.88
C VAL A 104 20.18 3.21 -4.48
N MET A 105 19.40 4.23 -4.75
CA MET A 105 19.89 5.56 -5.11
C MET A 105 20.21 6.31 -3.83
N ASP A 106 21.46 6.19 -3.38
CA ASP A 106 22.01 7.01 -2.30
C ASP A 106 22.24 8.43 -2.82
N ILE A 107 21.38 9.36 -2.39
CA ILE A 107 21.34 10.72 -2.91
C ILE A 107 21.64 11.72 -1.80
N GLU A 108 22.60 12.61 -2.07
CA GLU A 108 23.07 13.62 -1.12
C GLU A 108 21.95 14.60 -0.70
N SER A 109 21.07 14.96 -1.63
CA SER A 109 19.96 15.89 -1.37
C SER A 109 18.68 15.43 -2.07
N PRO A 110 17.59 15.17 -1.34
CA PRO A 110 16.33 14.74 -1.93
C PRO A 110 15.71 15.81 -2.81
N PRO A 111 15.13 15.43 -3.97
CA PRO A 111 14.33 16.33 -4.77
C PRO A 111 13.23 17.01 -3.93
N ASP A 112 13.00 18.28 -4.24
CA ASP A 112 12.05 19.16 -3.55
C ASP A 112 10.65 18.56 -3.36
N PHE A 113 10.19 17.76 -4.33
CA PHE A 113 8.86 17.14 -4.28
C PHE A 113 8.78 16.00 -3.24
N LEU A 114 9.86 15.26 -2.99
CA LEU A 114 9.92 14.25 -1.93
C LEU A 114 9.97 14.91 -0.56
N THR A 115 10.79 15.95 -0.41
CA THR A 115 10.87 16.72 0.83
C THR A 115 9.51 17.35 1.18
N LYS A 116 8.79 17.89 0.18
CA LYS A 116 7.43 18.42 0.36
C LYS A 116 6.42 17.33 0.70
N SER A 117 6.54 16.15 0.09
CA SER A 117 5.69 14.98 0.37
C SER A 117 5.78 14.56 1.85
N LEU A 118 7.00 14.44 2.37
CA LEU A 118 7.25 14.01 3.75
C LEU A 118 6.86 15.06 4.80
N LYS A 119 6.93 16.35 4.46
CA LYS A 119 6.53 17.45 5.34
C LYS A 119 5.02 17.70 5.35
N ASN A 120 4.34 17.50 4.23
CA ASN A 120 2.92 17.80 4.09
C ASN A 120 2.07 16.57 4.44
N LYS A 121 1.44 16.59 5.62
CA LYS A 121 0.58 15.50 6.08
C LYS A 121 -0.87 15.59 5.55
N THR A 122 -1.21 16.63 4.80
CA THR A 122 -2.59 16.88 4.38
C THR A 122 -2.86 16.28 3.01
N VAL A 123 -3.68 15.22 2.97
CA VAL A 123 -4.24 14.68 1.73
C VAL A 123 -5.51 15.45 1.36
N ASN A 124 -5.58 15.91 0.10
CA ASN A 124 -6.76 16.60 -0.42
C ASN A 124 -7.99 15.66 -0.39
N ASN A 125 -9.17 16.16 0.01
CA ASN A 125 -10.41 15.39 0.01
C ASN A 125 -10.82 14.92 -1.40
N ALA A 126 -10.45 15.65 -2.45
CA ALA A 126 -10.79 15.33 -3.84
C ALA A 126 -10.06 14.09 -4.39
N ILE A 127 -9.04 13.59 -3.69
CA ILE A 127 -8.27 12.41 -4.09
C ILE A 127 -8.51 11.23 -3.16
N ARG A 128 -9.68 11.14 -2.51
CA ARG A 128 -10.02 10.00 -1.65
C ARG A 128 -10.70 8.88 -2.42
N PRO A 129 -10.51 7.62 -2.01
CA PRO A 129 -11.19 6.50 -2.61
C PRO A 129 -12.60 6.38 -2.06
N VAL A 130 -13.48 5.73 -2.81
CA VAL A 130 -14.78 5.30 -2.32
C VAL A 130 -14.58 4.15 -1.35
N LEU A 131 -14.87 4.36 -0.07
CA LEU A 131 -14.73 3.32 0.95
C LEU A 131 -15.88 2.31 0.83
N THR A 132 -15.56 1.03 0.80
CA THR A 132 -16.57 -0.04 0.74
C THR A 132 -16.18 -1.17 1.69
N LYS A 133 -17.00 -1.42 2.72
CA LYS A 133 -16.78 -2.50 3.68
C LYS A 133 -17.27 -3.82 3.07
N ALA A 134 -16.37 -4.77 2.89
CA ALA A 134 -16.69 -6.14 2.52
C ALA A 134 -17.21 -6.94 3.72
N LYS A 135 -18.02 -7.97 3.43
CA LYS A 135 -18.55 -8.86 4.47
C LYS A 135 -17.48 -9.74 5.11
N GLU A 136 -16.50 -10.17 4.32
CA GLU A 136 -15.48 -11.14 4.72
C GLU A 136 -14.21 -10.98 3.88
N MET A 137 -13.09 -11.53 4.39
CA MET A 137 -11.77 -11.42 3.79
C MET A 137 -11.71 -12.01 2.36
N THR A 138 -12.44 -13.09 2.09
CA THR A 138 -12.40 -13.77 0.79
C THR A 138 -12.90 -12.88 -0.34
N VAL A 139 -13.74 -11.88 -0.07
CA VAL A 139 -14.14 -10.87 -1.06
C VAL A 139 -12.91 -10.09 -1.55
N LEU A 140 -12.03 -9.65 -0.64
CA LEU A 140 -10.80 -8.93 -1.01
C LEU A 140 -9.90 -9.81 -1.89
N ILE A 141 -9.79 -11.08 -1.54
CA ILE A 141 -8.94 -12.03 -2.26
C ILE A 141 -9.50 -12.30 -3.66
N ARG A 142 -10.81 -12.54 -3.81
CA ARG A 142 -11.44 -12.71 -5.12
C ARG A 142 -11.25 -11.49 -6.00
N THR A 143 -11.40 -10.29 -5.42
CA THR A 143 -11.13 -9.04 -6.12
C THR A 143 -9.68 -8.98 -6.59
N LEU A 144 -8.71 -9.32 -5.75
CA LEU A 144 -7.32 -9.39 -6.17
C LEU A 144 -7.10 -10.45 -7.24
N LEU A 145 -7.69 -11.64 -7.13
CA LEU A 145 -7.52 -12.72 -8.10
C LEU A 145 -7.98 -12.28 -9.51
N ILE A 146 -9.08 -11.52 -9.60
CA ILE A 146 -9.60 -10.99 -10.87
C ILE A 146 -8.77 -9.83 -11.38
N LEU A 147 -8.30 -8.96 -10.49
CA LEU A 147 -7.52 -7.77 -10.84
C LEU A 147 -6.02 -8.04 -11.02
N SER A 148 -5.56 -9.23 -10.64
CA SER A 148 -4.15 -9.60 -10.80
C SER A 148 -3.91 -9.86 -12.28
N GLU A 149 -2.97 -9.12 -12.84
CA GLU A 149 -2.39 -9.48 -14.12
C GLU A 149 -1.31 -10.53 -13.88
N GLU A 150 -0.88 -11.22 -14.95
CA GLU A 150 -0.01 -12.41 -14.92
C GLU A 150 1.22 -12.26 -14.01
N TYR A 151 1.65 -11.02 -13.78
CA TYR A 151 2.82 -10.74 -12.98
C TYR A 151 2.62 -9.67 -11.89
N SER A 152 1.47 -8.99 -11.77
CA SER A 152 1.31 -7.95 -10.75
C SER A 152 -0.07 -7.97 -10.09
N SER A 153 -0.08 -8.05 -8.76
CA SER A 153 -1.28 -7.86 -7.95
C SER A 153 -1.11 -6.64 -7.05
N SER A 154 -2.16 -5.84 -6.87
CA SER A 154 -2.16 -4.84 -5.80
C SER A 154 -1.94 -5.52 -4.44
N PRO A 155 -1.21 -4.89 -3.49
CA PRO A 155 -1.09 -5.42 -2.14
C PRO A 155 -2.42 -5.25 -1.38
N ILE A 156 -2.62 -6.08 -0.37
CA ILE A 156 -3.52 -5.79 0.74
C ILE A 156 -2.80 -4.80 1.65
N TRP A 157 -3.29 -3.57 1.70
CA TRP A 157 -2.86 -2.57 2.67
C TRP A 157 -3.41 -2.94 4.05
N SER A 158 -2.55 -3.03 5.06
CA SER A 158 -2.94 -3.33 6.43
C SER A 158 -2.49 -2.24 7.39
N PHE A 159 -3.38 -1.77 8.25
CA PHE A 159 -3.08 -0.75 9.25
C PHE A 159 -4.09 -0.79 10.40
N LYS A 160 -3.74 -0.18 11.53
CA LYS A 160 -4.64 -0.06 12.67
C LYS A 160 -5.52 1.19 12.57
N HIS A 161 -6.79 1.04 12.91
CA HIS A 161 -7.72 2.16 13.05
C HIS A 161 -8.74 1.85 14.14
N ASN A 162 -8.87 2.75 15.14
CA ASN A 162 -9.80 2.61 16.27
C ASN A 162 -9.71 1.25 16.99
N GLY A 163 -8.50 0.71 17.17
CA GLY A 163 -8.27 -0.59 17.82
C GLY A 163 -8.36 -1.79 16.88
N HIS A 164 -9.07 -1.67 15.77
CA HIS A 164 -9.23 -2.75 14.79
C HIS A 164 -8.10 -2.76 13.76
N SER A 165 -7.80 -3.94 13.23
CA SER A 165 -6.97 -4.12 12.04
C SER A 165 -7.84 -3.91 10.80
N ILE A 166 -7.48 -2.94 9.96
CA ILE A 166 -8.05 -2.77 8.65
C ILE A 166 -7.19 -3.50 7.65
N LEU A 167 -7.81 -4.31 6.80
CA LEU A 167 -7.18 -4.87 5.61
C LEU A 167 -7.98 -4.41 4.40
N GLY A 168 -7.31 -3.85 3.38
CA GLY A 168 -8.02 -3.36 2.21
C GLY A 168 -7.20 -3.32 0.95
N VAL A 169 -7.89 -3.31 -0.18
CA VAL A 169 -7.32 -3.26 -1.52
C VAL A 169 -7.91 -2.08 -2.26
N ILE A 170 -7.13 -1.47 -3.14
CA ILE A 170 -7.63 -0.46 -4.07
C ILE A 170 -8.05 -1.20 -5.34
N ALA A 171 -9.35 -1.26 -5.57
CA ALA A 171 -9.95 -1.81 -6.77
C ALA A 171 -10.33 -0.64 -7.70
N PRO A 172 -9.56 -0.39 -8.78
CA PRO A 172 -9.93 0.61 -9.77
C PRO A 172 -11.10 0.12 -10.62
N VAL A 173 -12.11 0.96 -10.79
CA VAL A 173 -13.11 0.81 -11.86
C VAL A 173 -12.72 1.78 -12.96
N PHE A 174 -12.13 1.25 -14.03
CA PHE A 174 -11.66 2.03 -15.17
C PHE A 174 -12.82 2.64 -15.97
N ASP A 175 -12.52 3.72 -16.70
CA ASP A 175 -13.44 4.39 -17.63
C ASP A 175 -14.78 4.81 -16.99
N TYR A 176 -14.72 5.27 -15.75
CA TYR A 176 -15.89 5.68 -14.97
C TYR A 176 -16.28 7.14 -15.26
N TYR A 177 -17.18 7.35 -16.21
CA TYR A 177 -17.54 8.70 -16.72
C TYR A 177 -16.29 9.48 -17.15
N ASP A 178 -16.09 10.69 -16.63
CA ASP A 178 -14.92 11.54 -16.91
C ASP A 178 -13.68 11.13 -16.10
N ALA A 179 -13.75 10.04 -15.34
CA ALA A 179 -12.64 9.53 -14.54
C ALA A 179 -11.88 8.42 -15.28
N ASN A 180 -10.54 8.53 -15.30
CA ASN A 180 -9.64 7.48 -15.76
C ASN A 180 -9.84 6.18 -14.95
N ALA A 181 -9.94 6.29 -13.62
CA ALA A 181 -10.34 5.19 -12.76
C ALA A 181 -11.03 5.70 -11.50
N LEU A 182 -12.21 5.17 -11.19
CA LEU A 182 -12.85 5.33 -9.88
C LEU A 182 -12.15 4.40 -8.88
N PRO A 183 -11.49 4.92 -7.85
CA PRO A 183 -10.76 4.09 -6.91
C PRO A 183 -11.68 3.66 -5.76
N VAL A 184 -11.98 2.36 -5.68
CA VAL A 184 -12.73 1.77 -4.57
C VAL A 184 -11.75 1.18 -3.57
N PHE A 185 -11.74 1.68 -2.32
CA PHE A 185 -11.01 1.04 -1.24
C PHE A 185 -11.92 0.02 -0.57
N LEU A 186 -11.82 -1.21 -1.04
CA LEU A 186 -12.57 -2.35 -0.52
C LEU A 186 -11.84 -2.91 0.70
N TYR A 187 -12.49 -2.98 1.85
CA TYR A 187 -11.83 -3.32 3.11
C TYR A 187 -12.65 -4.24 4.01
N VAL A 188 -11.95 -4.91 4.93
CA VAL A 188 -12.54 -5.60 6.09
C VAL A 188 -11.93 -5.06 7.36
N GLU A 189 -12.70 -5.17 8.45
CA GLU A 189 -12.23 -4.94 9.81
C GLU A 189 -12.00 -6.29 10.48
N SER A 190 -10.89 -6.45 11.17
CA SER A 190 -10.53 -7.65 11.91
C SER A 190 -10.04 -7.28 13.30
N GLU A 191 -10.44 -8.07 14.29
CA GLU A 191 -9.90 -7.97 15.65
C GLU A 191 -8.44 -8.41 15.71
N GLU A 192 -8.05 -9.36 14.85
CA GLU A 192 -6.72 -9.91 14.81
C GLU A 192 -5.82 -9.18 13.79
N GLU A 193 -4.56 -9.02 14.16
CA GLU A 193 -3.55 -8.58 13.19
C GLU A 193 -3.14 -9.73 12.25
N PRO A 194 -2.78 -9.42 10.99
CA PRO A 194 -2.18 -10.40 10.10
C PRO A 194 -0.88 -10.94 10.71
N ARG A 195 -0.84 -12.26 10.95
CA ARG A 195 0.30 -12.94 11.57
C ARG A 195 1.44 -13.25 10.60
N GLY A 196 1.27 -12.99 9.30
CA GLY A 196 2.28 -13.22 8.27
C GLY A 196 2.27 -12.15 7.18
N GLY A 197 3.24 -12.23 6.27
CA GLY A 197 3.41 -11.32 5.14
C GLY A 197 2.45 -11.56 3.98
N PHE A 198 1.77 -12.71 3.96
CA PHE A 198 0.93 -13.15 2.87
C PHE A 198 -0.37 -13.76 3.38
N LEU A 199 -1.39 -13.71 2.53
CA LEU A 199 -2.63 -14.44 2.68
C LEU A 199 -2.70 -15.44 1.53
N ARG A 200 -2.60 -16.73 1.84
CA ARG A 200 -2.77 -17.79 0.84
C ARG A 200 -4.25 -18.13 0.69
N TYR A 201 -4.66 -18.46 -0.52
CA TYR A 201 -6.03 -18.74 -0.89
C TYR A 201 -6.13 -19.86 -1.91
N MET A 202 -7.11 -20.75 -1.72
CA MET A 202 -7.53 -21.71 -2.71
C MET A 202 -9.03 -22.00 -2.56
N THR A 203 -9.57 -22.67 -3.56
CA THR A 203 -10.88 -23.31 -3.48
C THR A 203 -10.71 -24.82 -3.38
N GLU A 204 -11.40 -25.44 -2.43
CA GLU A 204 -11.40 -26.90 -2.23
C GLU A 204 -12.83 -27.38 -2.03
N ASN A 205 -13.30 -28.30 -2.86
CA ASN A 205 -14.65 -28.87 -2.78
C ASN A 205 -15.78 -27.81 -2.69
N GLY A 206 -15.65 -26.71 -3.44
CA GLY A 206 -16.62 -25.61 -3.45
C GLY A 206 -16.55 -24.70 -2.22
N ARG A 207 -15.55 -24.84 -1.35
CA ARG A 207 -15.30 -23.97 -0.20
C ARG A 207 -14.06 -23.12 -0.43
N GLU A 208 -14.12 -21.87 0.03
CA GLU A 208 -12.98 -20.97 0.05
C GLU A 208 -12.15 -21.20 1.31
N VAL A 209 -10.84 -21.37 1.15
CA VAL A 209 -9.91 -21.55 2.27
C VAL A 209 -8.85 -20.45 2.18
N ALA A 210 -8.77 -19.61 3.21
CA ALA A 210 -7.80 -18.54 3.32
C ALA A 210 -7.05 -18.62 4.67
N SER A 211 -5.74 -18.40 4.66
CA SER A 211 -4.93 -18.39 5.89
C SER A 211 -3.67 -17.52 5.74
N TYR A 212 -3.24 -16.91 6.83
CA TYR A 212 -2.00 -16.13 6.85
C TYR A 212 -0.78 -17.06 6.83
N VAL A 213 0.25 -16.66 6.08
CA VAL A 213 1.54 -17.36 5.99
C VAL A 213 2.70 -16.36 5.87
N ASP A 214 3.89 -16.80 6.27
CA ASP A 214 5.11 -15.96 6.25
C ASP A 214 5.84 -15.98 4.92
N SER A 215 5.62 -17.00 4.08
CA SER A 215 6.29 -17.19 2.80
C SER A 215 5.38 -17.86 1.76
N ILE A 216 5.79 -17.77 0.51
CA ILE A 216 5.19 -18.44 -0.64
C ILE A 216 5.90 -19.78 -0.85
N GLY A 217 5.20 -20.82 -1.31
CA GLY A 217 5.89 -22.08 -1.64
C GLY A 217 5.05 -23.14 -2.32
N GLU A 218 3.75 -23.18 -2.06
CA GLU A 218 2.86 -24.20 -2.62
C GLU A 218 2.12 -23.65 -3.85
N MET A 219 2.40 -24.21 -5.03
CA MET A 219 1.88 -23.71 -6.32
C MET A 219 0.35 -23.72 -6.45
N LYS A 220 -0.35 -24.51 -5.64
CA LYS A 220 -1.82 -24.61 -5.67
C LYS A 220 -2.55 -23.40 -5.10
N TYR A 221 -1.85 -22.52 -4.37
CA TYR A 221 -2.45 -21.35 -3.75
C TYR A 221 -2.19 -20.08 -4.56
N PHE A 222 -3.18 -19.19 -4.56
CA PHE A 222 -2.98 -17.78 -4.82
C PHE A 222 -2.44 -17.11 -3.54
N TYR A 223 -1.48 -16.20 -3.68
CA TYR A 223 -0.87 -15.49 -2.55
C TYR A 223 -1.09 -13.99 -2.68
N ALA A 224 -1.93 -13.42 -1.83
CA ALA A 224 -2.07 -11.99 -1.70
C ALA A 224 -1.02 -11.43 -0.73
N ARG A 225 -0.23 -10.46 -1.18
CA ARG A 225 0.78 -9.78 -0.37
C ARG A 225 0.09 -8.84 0.62
N ILE A 226 0.52 -8.85 1.87
CA ILE A 226 0.03 -7.91 2.89
C ILE A 226 1.14 -6.89 3.14
N VAL A 227 0.88 -5.60 3.04
CA VAL A 227 1.84 -4.53 3.33
C VAL A 227 1.34 -3.73 4.51
N LYS A 228 2.06 -3.81 5.63
CA LYS A 228 1.72 -3.11 6.87
C LYS A 228 2.15 -1.65 6.79
N LEU A 229 1.22 -0.76 7.08
CA LEU A 229 1.40 0.70 7.11
C LEU A 229 1.35 1.20 8.56
N ALA A 230 2.13 2.24 8.85
CA ALA A 230 1.99 2.97 10.12
C ALA A 230 0.60 3.64 10.21
N HIS A 231 0.12 4.18 9.09
CA HIS A 231 -1.24 4.67 8.90
C HIS A 231 -1.56 4.73 7.40
N MET A 232 -2.84 4.68 7.03
CA MET A 232 -3.27 4.86 5.65
C MET A 232 -3.67 6.33 5.41
N PRO A 233 -2.89 7.13 4.66
CA PRO A 233 -3.17 8.55 4.50
C PRO A 233 -4.43 8.83 3.66
N LEU A 234 -4.88 7.86 2.85
CA LEU A 234 -6.15 7.92 2.12
C LEU A 234 -7.37 7.54 2.98
N TRP A 235 -7.13 7.05 4.20
CA TRP A 235 -8.18 6.64 5.11
C TRP A 235 -8.68 7.83 5.91
N ASN A 236 -9.94 8.23 5.69
CA ASN A 236 -10.63 9.14 6.59
C ASN A 236 -12.14 8.97 6.44
N VAL A 237 -12.76 8.41 7.47
CA VAL A 237 -14.20 8.24 7.61
C VAL A 237 -14.80 9.58 8.05
N LEU A 238 -15.11 10.47 7.09
CA LEU A 238 -16.19 11.45 7.30
C LEU A 238 -17.52 10.79 6.91
N TYR A 239 -17.83 9.63 7.49
CA TYR A 239 -19.20 9.12 7.56
C TYR A 239 -19.75 9.39 8.97
N ARG A 240 -19.89 10.68 9.29
CA ARG A 240 -20.69 11.12 10.46
C ARG A 240 -22.15 11.31 10.02
N GLY A 241 -22.68 10.33 9.30
CA GLY A 241 -23.86 10.45 8.46
C GLY A 241 -25.07 9.60 8.85
N GLU A 242 -25.01 8.78 9.90
CA GLU A 242 -26.18 7.95 10.29
C GLU A 242 -26.51 7.90 11.79
N GLU A 243 -25.65 8.36 12.70
CA GLU A 243 -25.97 8.32 14.15
C GLU A 243 -26.74 9.53 14.70
N ARG A 244 -27.12 10.52 13.88
CA ARG A 244 -27.87 11.72 14.35
C ARG A 244 -29.34 11.81 13.92
N ARG A 245 -29.91 10.76 13.31
CA ARG A 245 -31.33 10.79 12.89
C ARG A 245 -32.34 10.15 13.85
N ASN A 246 -31.91 9.57 14.98
CA ASN A 246 -32.83 8.94 15.95
C ASN A 246 -32.95 9.68 17.30
N VAL A 247 -32.86 11.02 17.33
CA VAL A 247 -33.25 11.82 18.51
C VAL A 247 -34.06 13.05 18.10
N ARG A 248 -35.16 12.84 17.38
CA ARG A 248 -36.32 13.76 17.42
C ARG A 248 -37.57 12.91 17.31
N GLY A 249 -38.11 12.52 18.46
CA GLY A 249 -39.46 11.95 18.55
C GLY A 249 -40.50 12.93 17.96
N PRO A 250 -41.65 12.42 17.51
CA PRO A 250 -42.67 13.24 16.88
C PRO A 250 -43.20 14.27 17.87
N LYS A 251 -43.17 15.56 17.49
CA LYS A 251 -43.96 16.59 18.18
C LYS A 251 -45.42 16.33 17.89
N VAL A 252 -46.13 15.84 18.89
CA VAL A 252 -47.60 15.86 18.96
C VAL A 252 -48.04 17.31 18.79
N ARG A 253 -48.88 17.56 17.78
CA ARG A 253 -49.65 18.81 17.68
C ARG A 253 -50.95 18.56 18.44
N GLU A 254 -51.14 19.24 19.56
CA GLU A 254 -52.47 19.40 20.15
C GLU A 254 -53.18 20.57 19.44
N ALA A 255 -54.49 20.38 19.28
CA ALA A 255 -55.43 21.25 18.60
C ALA A 255 -55.78 22.50 19.41
#